data_AF-A0A800IE38-F1
#
_entry.id   AF-A0A800IE38-F1
#
_cell.length_a   1.000
_cell.length_b   1.000
_cell.length_c   1.000
_cell.angle_alpha   90.00
_cell.angle_beta   90.00
_cell.angle_gamma   90.00
#
_symmetry.space_group_name_H-M   'P 1'
#
loop_
_entity.id
_entity.type
_entity.pdbx_description
1 polymer ?
#
loop_
_entity_poly.entity_id
_entity_poly.type
_entity_poly.pdbx_seq_one_letter_code
_entity_poly.pdbx_strand_id
1 'polypeptide(L)'
;MLNFIFRRFLQAIPTLLVLTILTFALMYMAPGSPFLTEKGMPDEVLANINAKYHLDLPVWEQYLIYLGNLLQGDLGPSFRS
;
A
#
# COMPACT_ATOMS: atom_id res chain seq x y z
N MET A 1 3.70 -23.83 -26.17
CA MET A 1 3.42 -23.76 -24.72
C MET A 1 3.81 -22.40 -24.10
N LEU A 2 4.99 -21.84 -24.39
CA LEU A 2 5.39 -20.51 -23.89
C LEU A 2 4.39 -19.37 -24.21
N ASN A 3 3.85 -19.32 -25.43
CA ASN A 3 2.85 -18.30 -25.80
C ASN A 3 1.53 -18.43 -25.00
N PHE A 4 1.16 -19.66 -24.63
CA PHE A 4 -0.02 -19.92 -23.79
C PHE A 4 0.23 -19.47 -22.35
N ILE A 5 1.42 -19.76 -21.81
CA ILE A 5 1.83 -19.32 -20.47
C ILE A 5 1.86 -17.79 -20.40
N PHE A 6 2.48 -17.13 -21.37
CA PHE A 6 2.57 -15.67 -21.42
C PHE A 6 1.18 -14.99 -21.49
N ARG A 7 0.29 -15.50 -22.36
CA ARG A 7 -1.10 -15.03 -22.42
C ARG A 7 -1.84 -15.22 -21.09
N ARG A 8 -1.59 -16.33 -20.38
CA ARG A 8 -2.21 -16.60 -19.09
C ARG A 8 -1.70 -15.68 -17.99
N PHE A 9 -0.41 -15.33 -18.00
CA PHE A 9 0.14 -14.30 -17.11
C PHE A 9 -0.44 -12.91 -17.41
N LEU A 10 -0.51 -12.50 -18.68
CA LEU A 10 -1.13 -11.24 -19.08
C LEU A 10 -2.61 -11.16 -18.65
N GLN A 11 -3.35 -12.26 -18.73
CA GLN A 11 -4.73 -12.33 -18.25
C GLN A 11 -4.85 -12.25 -16.72
N ALA A 12 -3.82 -12.62 -15.97
CA ALA A 12 -3.81 -12.52 -14.52
C ALA A 12 -3.54 -11.08 -14.04
N ILE A 13 -2.82 -10.26 -14.83
CA ILE A 13 -2.46 -8.89 -14.46
C ILE A 13 -3.70 -8.04 -14.12
N PRO A 14 -4.78 -7.98 -14.95
CA PRO A 14 -5.99 -7.23 -14.59
C PRO A 14 -6.61 -7.70 -13.28
N THR A 15 -6.69 -9.01 -13.07
CA THR A 15 -7.26 -9.59 -11.85
C THR A 15 -6.45 -9.21 -10.62
N LEU A 16 -5.12 -9.27 -10.71
CA LEU A 16 -4.22 -8.86 -9.64
C LEU A 16 -4.31 -7.35 -9.38
N LEU A 17 -4.39 -6.53 -10.43
CA LEU A 17 -4.58 -5.09 -10.28
C LEU A 17 -5.88 -4.78 -9.54
N VAL A 18 -7.00 -5.37 -9.93
CA VAL A 18 -8.28 -5.21 -9.22
C VAL A 18 -8.14 -5.64 -7.76
N LEU A 19 -7.50 -6.77 -7.49
CA LEU A 19 -7.27 -7.25 -6.13
C LEU A 19 -6.44 -6.25 -5.31
N THR A 20 -5.34 -5.74 -5.86
CA THR A 20 -4.47 -4.75 -5.18
C THR A 20 -5.19 -3.43 -4.89
N ILE A 21 -6.04 -2.96 -5.82
CA ILE A 21 -6.86 -1.76 -5.62
C ILE A 21 -7.86 -2.00 -4.49
N LEU A 22 -8.53 -3.15 -4.49
CA LEU A 22 -9.48 -3.49 -3.44
C LEU A 22 -8.80 -3.60 -2.07
N THR A 23 -7.66 -4.30 -1.97
CA THR A 23 -6.92 -4.41 -0.71
C THR A 23 -6.40 -3.06 -0.23
N PHE A 24 -5.93 -2.21 -1.15
CA PHE A 24 -5.50 -0.86 -0.82
C PHE A 24 -6.67 0.00 -0.32
N ALA A 25 -7.81 -0.04 -1.02
CA ALA A 25 -9.01 0.69 -0.61
C ALA A 25 -9.51 0.24 0.77
N LEU A 26 -9.49 -1.07 1.05
CA LEU A 26 -9.86 -1.60 2.36
C LEU A 26 -8.92 -1.09 3.47
N MET A 27 -7.61 -1.04 3.22
CA MET A 27 -6.66 -0.44 4.17
C MET A 27 -6.86 1.07 4.33
N TYR A 28 -7.08 1.79 3.24
CA TYR A 28 -7.30 3.25 3.28
C TYR A 28 -8.57 3.62 4.05
N MET A 29 -9.62 2.80 3.93
CA MET A 29 -10.88 2.98 4.65
C MET A 29 -10.87 2.40 6.07
N ALA A 30 -9.83 1.64 6.45
CA ALA A 30 -9.78 1.02 7.76
C ALA A 30 -9.78 2.13 8.84
N PRO A 31 -10.72 2.08 9.80
CA PRO A 31 -10.79 3.08 10.86
C PRO A 31 -9.59 2.90 11.80
N GLY A 32 -8.72 3.90 11.85
CA GLY A 32 -7.53 3.93 12.68
C GLY A 32 -6.24 3.96 11.85
N SER A 33 -5.33 4.87 12.18
CA SER A 33 -3.97 4.84 11.66
C SER A 33 -3.12 3.99 12.61
N PRO A 34 -2.26 3.09 12.09
CA PRO A 34 -1.35 2.30 12.92
C PRO A 34 -0.37 3.17 13.73
N PHE A 35 -0.30 4.46 13.42
CA PHE A 35 0.53 5.45 14.10
C PHE A 35 -0.23 6.23 15.19
N LEU A 36 -1.56 6.14 15.26
CA LEU A 36 -2.33 6.74 16.35
C LEU A 36 -2.17 5.89 17.61
N THR A 37 -1.19 6.25 18.43
CA THR A 37 -1.03 5.69 19.78
C THR A 37 -2.08 6.34 20.69
N GLU A 38 -2.64 5.59 21.65
CA GLU A 38 -3.66 6.09 22.61
C GLU A 38 -3.21 7.35 23.39
N LYS A 39 -1.91 7.58 23.52
CA LYS A 39 -1.34 8.88 23.88
C LYS A 39 -1.09 9.69 22.61
N GLY A 40 -1.90 10.72 22.38
CA GLY A 40 -1.74 11.65 21.27
C GLY A 40 -0.27 12.05 21.07
N MET A 41 0.22 11.89 19.85
CA MET A 41 1.58 12.27 19.48
C MET A 41 1.68 13.78 19.27
N PRO A 42 2.84 14.40 19.54
CA PRO A 42 3.09 15.78 19.12
C PRO A 42 2.89 15.94 17.62
N ASP A 43 2.31 17.07 17.19
CA ASP A 43 2.00 17.33 15.76
C ASP A 43 3.23 17.22 14.85
N GLU A 44 4.41 17.59 15.37
CA GLU A 44 5.70 17.42 14.69
C GLU A 44 6.05 15.96 14.39
N VAL A 45 5.70 15.05 15.30
CA VAL A 45 5.95 13.61 15.13
C VAL A 45 4.96 13.04 14.10
N LEU A 46 3.70 13.48 14.13
CA LEU A 46 2.69 13.08 13.14
C LEU A 46 3.07 13.54 11.73
N ALA A 47 3.54 14.78 11.57
CA ALA A 47 4.00 15.30 10.28
C ALA A 47 5.19 14.49 9.73
N ASN A 48 6.17 14.17 10.58
CA ASN A 48 7.31 13.35 10.20
C ASN A 48 6.91 11.92 9.83
N ILE A 49 5.95 11.32 10.54
CA ILE A 49 5.41 9.99 10.21
C ILE A 49 4.68 10.05 8.87
N ASN A 50 3.81 11.03 8.66
CA ASN A 50 3.07 11.16 7.41
C ASN A 50 4.02 11.30 6.22
N ALA A 51 5.04 12.15 6.33
CA ALA A 51 6.06 12.32 5.29
C ALA A 51 6.90 11.05 5.07
N LYS A 52 7.25 10.33 6.15
CA LYS A 52 8.04 9.09 6.07
C LYS A 52 7.28 7.95 5.39
N TYR A 53 5.97 7.86 5.61
CA TYR A 53 5.11 6.82 5.04
C TYR A 53 4.30 7.30 3.83
N HIS A 54 4.58 8.49 3.31
CA HIS A 54 3.90 9.08 2.16
C HIS A 54 2.40 9.27 2.34
N LEU A 55 1.92 9.35 3.60
CA LEU A 55 0.50 9.55 3.93
C LEU A 55 0.04 10.98 3.64
N ASP A 56 0.97 11.89 3.44
CA ASP A 56 0.76 13.29 3.01
C ASP A 56 0.57 13.44 1.50
N LEU A 57 0.88 12.42 0.70
CA LEU A 57 0.72 12.45 -0.75
C LEU A 57 -0.72 12.17 -1.21
N PRO A 58 -1.10 12.57 -2.44
CA PRO A 58 -2.36 12.17 -3.05
C PRO A 58 -2.53 10.65 -3.09
N VAL A 59 -3.79 10.17 -2.96
CA VAL A 59 -4.12 8.73 -2.89
C VAL A 59 -3.58 7.93 -4.09
N TRP A 60 -3.55 8.52 -5.28
CA TRP A 60 -3.01 7.87 -6.48
C TRP A 60 -1.49 7.67 -6.39
N GLU A 61 -0.74 8.61 -5.80
CA GLU A 61 0.69 8.47 -5.55
C GLU A 61 0.96 7.39 -4.50
N GLN A 62 0.18 7.38 -3.41
CA GLN A 62 0.25 6.34 -2.38
C GLN A 62 0.05 4.94 -2.98
N TYR A 63 -0.92 4.78 -3.90
CA TYR A 63 -1.17 3.52 -4.59
C TYR A 63 0.00 3.14 -5.52
N LEU A 64 0.59 4.08 -6.25
CA LEU A 64 1.74 3.81 -7.12
C LEU A 64 2.98 3.38 -6.32
N ILE A 65 3.24 4.01 -5.18
CA ILE A 65 4.32 3.63 -4.26
C ILE A 65 4.07 2.21 -3.73
N TYR A 66 2.84 1.93 -3.26
CA TYR A 66 2.44 0.59 -2.81
C TYR A 66 2.64 -0.47 -3.90
N LEU A 67 2.21 -0.19 -5.13
CA LEU A 67 2.36 -1.10 -6.26
C LEU A 67 3.84 -1.32 -6.61
N GLY A 68 4.66 -0.26 -6.58
CA GLY A 68 6.10 -0.34 -6.80
C GLY A 68 6.81 -1.22 -5.78
N ASN A 69 6.49 -1.04 -4.49
CA ASN A 69 7.02 -1.86 -3.41
C ASN A 69 6.58 -3.33 -3.56
N LEU A 70 5.31 -3.57 -3.85
CA LEU A 70 4.77 -4.91 -4.07
C LEU A 70 5.46 -5.65 -5.23
N LEU A 71 5.75 -4.95 -6.34
CA LEU A 71 6.49 -5.51 -7.47
C LEU A 71 7.95 -5.83 -7.14
N GLN A 72 8.54 -5.13 -6.18
CA GLN A 72 9.89 -5.41 -5.66
C GLN A 72 9.89 -6.49 -4.58
N GLY A 73 8.71 -6.97 -4.14
CA GLY A 73 8.56 -7.92 -3.04
C GLY A 73 8.66 -7.28 -1.66
N ASP A 74 8.62 -5.95 -1.56
CA ASP A 74 8.56 -5.21 -0.31
C ASP A 74 7.11 -5.07 0.14
N LEU A 75 6.77 -5.74 1.24
CA LEU A 75 5.43 -5.72 1.85
C LEU A 75 5.29 -4.61 2.91
N GLY A 76 6.32 -3.80 3.09
CA GLY A 76 6.41 -2.80 4.13
C GLY A 76 6.76 -3.36 5.51
N PRO A 77 6.95 -2.48 6.50
CA PRO A 77 7.32 -2.87 7.85
C PRO A 77 6.16 -3.54 8.60
N SER A 78 6.47 -4.57 9.39
CA SER A 78 5.53 -5.18 10.33
C SER A 78 5.47 -4.36 11.63
N PHE A 79 4.31 -3.78 11.93
CA PHE A 79 4.09 -3.00 13.15
C PHE A 79 3.65 -3.83 14.37
N ARG A 80 3.64 -5.16 14.27
CA ARG A 80 3.43 -6.06 15.41
C ARG A 80 4.78 -6.59 15.91
N SER A 81 5.19 -6.15 17.10
CA SER A 81 6.13 -6.82 18.00
C SER A 81 5.68 -6.63 19.44
#